data_AF-A0A7V2IPE6-F1
#
_entry.id   AF-A0A7V2IPE6-F1
#
_cell.length_a   1.000
_cell.length_b   1.000
_cell.length_c   1.000
_cell.angle_alpha   90.00
_cell.angle_beta   90.00
_cell.angle_gamma   90.00
#
_symmetry.space_group_name_H-M   'P 1'
#
loop_
_entity.id
_entity.type
_entity.pdbx_description
1 polymer ?
#
loop_
_entity_poly.entity_id
_entity_poly.type
_entity_poly.pdbx_seq_one_letter_code
_entity_poly.pdbx_strand_id
1 'polypeptide(L)'
;MLRAASSEPTAALSLPANGSNGRRTVVHSGLRGLSQTHKRMRGYEAMRTILLATTNPGKLAELSAMLGVDVAWKSLTDFPDVRTVEEDGRTFAENARKKALGYAAQTGLWTLADDSGLAIDALDGAPGVQSARFCGAAKGRDRATIDRLNNARVLELLADVPDEQRTA
;
A
#
# COMPACT_ATOMS: atom_id res chain seq x y z
N MET A 1 12.67 -54.85 39.59
CA MET A 1 13.83 -55.04 38.72
C MET A 1 14.47 -53.67 38.47
N LEU A 2 15.65 -53.47 39.08
CA LEU A 2 16.82 -52.60 38.77
C LEU A 2 16.61 -51.29 37.95
N ARG A 3 16.91 -50.08 38.50
CA ARG A 3 18.23 -49.36 38.63
C ARG A 3 18.97 -49.20 37.28
N ALA A 4 19.54 -48.06 36.85
CA ALA A 4 20.25 -46.92 37.48
C ALA A 4 20.17 -45.69 36.52
N ALA A 5 20.17 -44.40 36.88
CA ALA A 5 21.07 -43.56 37.69
C ALA A 5 22.50 -43.38 37.12
N SER A 6 22.79 -42.16 36.61
CA SER A 6 24.11 -41.47 36.57
C SER A 6 24.02 -40.28 35.60
N SER A 7 24.52 -39.06 35.80
CA SER A 7 25.14 -38.30 36.91
C SER A 7 25.64 -37.00 36.25
N GLU A 8 25.42 -35.83 36.85
CA GLU A 8 26.07 -34.57 36.43
C GLU A 8 27.60 -34.62 36.66
N PRO A 9 28.37 -33.62 36.16
CA PRO A 9 28.78 -32.61 37.13
C PRO A 9 28.79 -31.16 36.63
N THR A 10 28.60 -30.32 37.65
CA THR A 10 28.75 -28.86 37.79
C THR A 10 30.15 -28.35 37.44
N ALA A 11 30.26 -27.17 36.82
CA ALA A 11 31.46 -26.33 36.91
C ALA A 11 31.08 -24.84 36.95
N ALA A 12 31.62 -24.17 37.95
CA ALA A 12 31.37 -22.79 38.33
C ALA A 12 32.51 -21.85 37.89
N LEU A 13 32.21 -20.54 37.96
CA LEU A 13 33.14 -19.41 38.15
C LEU A 13 34.13 -19.05 37.02
N SER A 14 34.03 -17.82 36.50
CA SER A 14 34.97 -16.73 36.87
C SER A 14 34.74 -15.46 36.05
N LEU A 15 34.42 -14.36 36.74
CA LEU A 15 34.54 -12.98 36.24
C LEU A 15 35.96 -12.48 36.56
N PRO A 16 36.65 -11.74 35.68
CA PRO A 16 37.76 -10.93 36.12
C PRO A 16 37.26 -9.60 36.69
N ALA A 17 37.67 -9.33 37.93
CA ALA A 17 37.55 -8.04 38.57
C ALA A 17 38.80 -7.17 38.34
N ASN A 18 38.54 -5.87 38.23
CA ASN A 18 39.30 -4.76 38.80
C ASN A 18 40.54 -4.22 38.08
N GLY A 19 40.63 -2.88 38.04
CA GLY A 19 41.76 -2.15 37.48
C GLY A 19 41.54 -0.64 37.45
N SER A 20 41.54 -0.02 38.63
CA SER A 20 41.62 1.42 38.92
C SER A 20 42.59 2.21 38.04
N ASN A 21 42.23 3.45 37.64
CA ASN A 21 42.96 4.65 38.08
C ASN A 21 42.26 5.94 37.61
N GLY A 22 42.16 6.93 38.51
CA GLY A 22 41.60 8.24 38.20
C GLY A 22 42.59 9.20 37.52
N ARG A 23 42.06 10.30 36.97
CA ARG A 23 42.62 11.67 37.10
C ARG A 23 41.75 12.72 36.39
N ARG A 24 41.34 13.69 37.21
CA ARG A 24 41.14 15.15 37.02
C ARG A 24 40.88 15.72 35.61
N THR A 25 39.72 16.36 35.52
CA THR A 25 39.45 17.75 35.08
C THR A 25 40.27 18.34 33.92
N VAL A 26 39.59 18.65 32.81
CA VAL A 26 39.85 19.88 32.04
C VAL A 26 38.51 20.46 31.57
N VAL A 27 38.21 21.67 32.04
CA VAL A 27 37.21 22.54 31.45
C VAL A 27 37.85 23.18 30.23
N HIS A 28 37.27 23.03 29.04
CA HIS A 28 37.57 23.94 27.93
C HIS A 28 36.29 24.30 27.18
N SER A 29 35.92 25.55 27.33
CA SER A 29 35.10 26.34 26.43
C SER A 29 35.51 26.10 24.98
N GLY A 30 34.56 25.73 24.14
CA GLY A 30 34.82 25.44 22.73
C GLY A 30 33.54 25.43 21.90
N LEU A 31 32.80 26.54 21.90
CA LEU A 31 31.88 26.85 20.80
C LEU A 31 32.68 26.95 19.50
N ARG A 32 32.77 25.86 18.74
CA ARG A 32 33.12 25.85 17.31
C ARG A 32 33.01 24.43 16.78
N GLY A 33 32.01 24.17 15.93
CA GLY A 33 31.94 22.90 15.22
C GLY A 33 30.58 22.43 14.69
N LEU A 34 29.52 23.23 14.69
CA LEU A 34 28.29 22.87 13.95
C LEU A 34 28.47 23.19 12.47
N SER A 35 29.17 22.37 11.69
CA SER A 35 29.24 22.59 10.24
C SER A 35 29.55 21.38 9.34
N GLN A 36 29.66 20.14 9.83
CA GLN A 36 30.11 19.02 8.96
C GLN A 36 29.21 17.78 8.96
N THR A 37 28.15 17.70 9.77
CA THR A 37 27.29 16.50 9.81
C THR A 37 26.12 16.53 8.82
N HIS A 38 25.70 17.70 8.31
CA HIS A 38 24.54 17.80 7.41
C HIS A 38 24.85 17.60 5.91
N LYS A 39 26.15 17.52 5.52
CA LYS A 39 26.53 17.43 4.10
C LYS A 39 26.68 15.99 3.60
N ARG A 40 26.62 14.99 4.49
CA ARG A 40 26.78 13.55 4.15
C ARG A 40 25.48 12.74 4.15
N MET A 41 24.32 13.36 4.43
CA MET A 41 23.02 12.69 4.36
C MET A 41 22.16 13.07 3.15
N ARG A 42 22.54 14.09 2.35
CA ARG A 42 21.83 14.43 1.10
C ARG A 42 22.05 13.45 -0.05
N GLY A 43 23.01 12.53 0.08
CA GLY A 43 23.22 11.44 -0.90
C GLY A 43 22.35 10.20 -0.66
N TYR A 44 21.63 10.15 0.47
CA TYR A 44 20.79 9.03 0.91
C TYR A 44 19.39 9.48 1.36
N GLU A 45 18.89 10.62 0.88
CA GLU A 45 17.44 10.72 0.69
C GLU A 45 17.11 9.84 -0.51
N ALA A 46 17.04 8.54 -0.26
CA ALA A 46 16.46 7.62 -1.23
C ALA A 46 15.08 8.16 -1.55
N MET A 47 14.90 8.71 -2.76
CA MET A 47 13.60 9.06 -3.31
C MET A 47 12.67 7.90 -3.00
N ARG A 48 11.70 8.14 -2.09
CA ARG A 48 10.82 7.07 -1.64
C ARG A 48 10.01 6.62 -2.85
N THR A 49 10.00 5.33 -3.12
CA THR A 49 9.16 4.77 -4.17
C THR A 49 7.80 4.43 -3.58
N ILE A 50 6.74 4.93 -4.20
CA ILE A 50 5.36 4.62 -3.83
C ILE A 50 4.68 3.96 -5.02
N LEU A 51 4.03 2.83 -4.76
CA LEU A 51 3.19 2.13 -5.72
C LEU A 51 1.76 2.71 -5.67
N LEU A 52 1.21 3.08 -6.81
CA LEU A 52 -0.22 3.25 -7.02
C LEU A 52 -0.77 1.93 -7.58
N ALA A 53 -1.67 1.28 -6.83
CA ALA A 53 -2.28 -0.01 -7.15
C ALA A 53 -3.32 0.09 -8.29
N THR A 54 -2.87 0.52 -9.46
CA THR A 54 -3.66 0.70 -10.67
C THR A 54 -2.85 0.26 -11.89
N THR A 55 -3.54 -0.28 -12.90
CA THR A 55 -3.02 -0.47 -14.26
C THR A 55 -3.47 0.65 -15.21
N ASN A 56 -4.33 1.57 -14.74
CA ASN A 56 -4.81 2.70 -15.53
C ASN A 56 -3.78 3.86 -15.51
N PRO A 57 -3.16 4.20 -16.65
CA PRO A 57 -2.18 5.28 -16.71
C PRO A 57 -2.77 6.67 -16.43
N GLY A 58 -4.05 6.89 -16.72
CA GLY A 58 -4.75 8.13 -16.39
C GLY A 58 -4.84 8.34 -14.88
N LYS A 59 -5.24 7.30 -14.13
CA LYS A 59 -5.25 7.35 -12.66
C LYS A 59 -3.86 7.61 -12.07
N LEU A 60 -2.82 7.01 -12.64
CA LEU A 60 -1.44 7.26 -12.20
C LEU A 60 -1.10 8.75 -12.35
N ALA A 61 -1.37 9.33 -13.53
CA ALA A 61 -1.08 10.73 -13.82
C ALA A 61 -1.89 11.69 -12.93
N GLU A 62 -3.20 11.47 -12.80
CA GLU A 62 -4.10 12.31 -12.00
C GLU A 62 -3.76 12.25 -10.50
N LEU A 63 -3.60 11.06 -9.93
CA LEU A 63 -3.35 10.90 -8.50
C LEU A 63 -1.96 11.38 -8.10
N SER A 64 -0.93 11.11 -8.93
CA SER A 64 0.42 11.62 -8.67
C SER A 64 0.47 13.15 -8.70
N ALA A 65 -0.20 13.78 -9.68
CA ALA A 65 -0.30 15.23 -9.77
C ALA A 65 -1.09 15.83 -8.59
N MET A 66 -2.22 15.22 -8.21
CA MET A 66 -3.06 15.70 -7.10
C MET A 66 -2.36 15.62 -5.74
N LEU A 67 -1.58 14.56 -5.50
CA LEU A 67 -0.88 14.38 -4.24
C LEU A 67 0.32 15.33 -4.10
N GLY A 68 0.94 15.74 -5.21
CA GLY A 68 1.97 16.79 -5.22
C GLY A 68 3.22 16.47 -4.39
N VAL A 69 3.46 15.19 -4.08
CA VAL A 69 4.62 14.75 -3.30
C VAL A 69 5.75 14.29 -4.21
N ASP A 70 6.97 14.68 -3.87
CA ASP A 70 8.19 14.31 -4.60
C ASP A 70 8.63 12.90 -4.21
N VAL A 71 8.10 11.92 -4.93
CA VAL A 71 8.35 10.48 -4.76
C VAL A 71 8.47 9.82 -6.13
N ALA A 72 9.16 8.68 -6.19
CA ALA A 72 9.17 7.87 -7.40
C ALA A 72 7.84 7.09 -7.49
N TRP A 73 6.92 7.55 -8.33
CA TRP A 73 5.66 6.86 -8.57
C TRP A 73 5.86 5.62 -9.43
N LYS A 74 5.26 4.51 -8.99
CA LYS A 74 5.16 3.25 -9.72
C LYS A 74 3.71 2.82 -9.85
N SER A 75 3.42 1.98 -10.82
CA SER A 75 2.10 1.41 -11.08
C SER A 75 2.17 -0.11 -11.20
N LEU A 76 1.04 -0.80 -11.29
CA LEU A 76 1.05 -2.26 -11.43
C LEU A 76 1.66 -2.71 -12.77
N THR A 77 1.69 -1.84 -13.80
CA THR A 77 2.36 -2.18 -15.07
C THR A 77 3.88 -2.25 -14.94
N ASP A 78 4.47 -1.68 -13.88
CA ASP A 78 5.89 -1.81 -13.57
C ASP A 78 6.27 -3.18 -12.96
N PHE A 79 5.27 -3.99 -12.57
CA PHE A 79 5.47 -5.26 -11.87
C PHE A 79 4.70 -6.40 -12.58
N PRO A 80 5.24 -6.99 -13.66
CA PRO A 80 4.52 -8.00 -14.44
C PRO A 80 4.22 -9.30 -13.69
N ASP A 81 4.97 -9.60 -12.62
CA ASP A 81 4.85 -10.84 -11.84
C ASP A 81 3.85 -10.75 -10.69
N VAL A 82 3.29 -9.56 -10.40
CA VAL A 82 2.31 -9.42 -9.31
C VAL A 82 1.00 -10.07 -9.69
N ARG A 83 0.44 -10.81 -8.74
CA ARG A 83 -0.87 -11.44 -8.89
C ARG A 83 -1.95 -10.42 -8.58
N THR A 84 -3.02 -10.45 -9.37
CA THR A 84 -4.21 -9.64 -9.12
C THR A 84 -4.75 -9.92 -7.73
N VAL A 85 -5.00 -8.86 -6.97
CA VAL A 85 -5.67 -8.94 -5.67
C VAL A 85 -7.18 -9.02 -5.91
N GLU A 86 -7.85 -9.97 -5.27
CA GLU A 86 -9.30 -10.11 -5.37
C GLU A 86 -10.03 -8.93 -4.70
N GLU A 87 -11.07 -8.44 -5.36
CA GLU A 87 -11.91 -7.30 -4.91
C GLU A 87 -13.32 -7.78 -4.57
N ASP A 88 -13.41 -8.55 -3.50
CA ASP A 88 -14.62 -9.16 -2.91
C ASP A 88 -15.18 -8.33 -1.74
N GLY A 89 -14.70 -7.10 -1.55
CA GLY A 89 -15.27 -6.16 -0.59
C GLY A 89 -16.68 -5.72 -0.99
N ARG A 90 -17.50 -5.38 0.01
CA ARG A 90 -18.86 -4.85 -0.17
C ARG A 90 -18.87 -3.34 -0.32
N THR A 91 -17.77 -2.66 0.02
CA THR A 91 -17.62 -1.21 -0.07
C THR A 91 -16.34 -0.83 -0.82
N PHE A 92 -16.31 0.38 -1.38
CA PHE A 92 -15.10 0.93 -2.02
C PHE A 92 -13.91 0.97 -1.06
N ALA A 93 -14.14 1.36 0.20
CA ALA A 93 -13.09 1.42 1.21
C ALA A 93 -12.48 0.03 1.51
N GLU A 94 -13.30 -1.02 1.58
CA GLU A 94 -12.83 -2.39 1.77
C GLU A 94 -11.95 -2.85 0.60
N ASN A 95 -12.37 -2.59 -0.64
CA ASN A 95 -11.60 -2.93 -1.85
C ASN A 95 -10.29 -2.14 -1.94
N ALA A 96 -10.33 -0.83 -1.70
CA ALA A 96 -9.13 0.02 -1.69
C ALA A 96 -8.13 -0.49 -0.63
N ARG A 97 -8.60 -0.79 0.58
CA ARG A 97 -7.75 -1.35 1.64
C ARG A 97 -7.17 -2.71 1.24
N LYS A 98 -7.97 -3.63 0.68
CA LYS A 98 -7.51 -4.94 0.22
C LYS A 98 -6.42 -4.80 -0.86
N LYS A 99 -6.64 -3.94 -1.86
CA LYS A 99 -5.64 -3.64 -2.89
C LYS A 99 -4.34 -3.10 -2.28
N ALA A 100 -4.43 -2.06 -1.45
CA ALA A 100 -3.24 -1.45 -0.85
C ALA A 100 -2.40 -2.47 -0.08
N LEU A 101 -3.03 -3.25 0.80
CA LEU A 101 -2.33 -4.26 1.61
C LEU A 101 -1.80 -5.42 0.76
N GLY A 102 -2.61 -5.93 -0.17
CA GLY A 102 -2.25 -7.07 -1.01
C GLY A 102 -1.08 -6.79 -1.94
N TYR A 103 -1.05 -5.61 -2.57
CA TYR A 103 0.05 -5.22 -3.44
C TYR A 103 1.29 -4.77 -2.66
N ALA A 104 1.12 -4.14 -1.49
CA ALA A 104 2.25 -3.85 -0.60
C ALA A 104 2.95 -5.15 -0.16
N ALA A 105 2.19 -6.18 0.20
CA ALA A 105 2.74 -7.48 0.61
C ALA A 105 3.51 -8.17 -0.52
N GLN A 106 3.07 -8.01 -1.77
CA GLN A 106 3.73 -8.63 -2.94
C GLN A 106 4.97 -7.86 -3.41
N THR A 107 4.95 -6.53 -3.33
CA THR A 107 6.02 -5.68 -3.90
C THR A 107 7.03 -5.18 -2.87
N GLY A 108 6.69 -5.22 -1.58
CA GLY A 108 7.48 -4.61 -0.51
C GLY A 108 7.46 -3.08 -0.50
N LEU A 109 6.62 -2.46 -1.33
CA LEU A 109 6.52 -1.00 -1.43
C LEU A 109 5.35 -0.45 -0.62
N TRP A 110 5.53 0.79 -0.15
CA TRP A 110 4.41 1.61 0.30
C TRP A 110 3.43 1.75 -0.86
N THR A 111 2.18 1.38 -0.62
CA THR A 111 1.17 1.27 -1.67
C THR A 111 -0.04 2.11 -1.34
N LEU A 112 -0.42 2.97 -2.28
CA LEU A 112 -1.69 3.67 -2.32
C LEU A 112 -2.64 2.93 -3.25
N ALA A 113 -3.90 2.83 -2.86
CA ALA A 113 -4.95 2.25 -3.70
C ALA A 113 -6.20 3.12 -3.63
N ASP A 114 -6.91 3.15 -4.75
CA ASP A 114 -8.19 3.80 -4.92
C ASP A 114 -9.21 2.76 -5.42
N ASP A 115 -10.46 2.88 -5.00
CA ASP A 115 -11.58 2.11 -5.55
C ASP A 115 -12.73 3.06 -5.87
N SER A 116 -13.11 3.08 -7.15
CA SER A 116 -14.04 4.06 -7.72
C SER A 116 -15.17 3.33 -8.42
N GLY A 117 -16.38 3.88 -8.36
CA GLY A 117 -17.53 3.38 -9.09
C GLY A 117 -18.65 4.40 -9.16
N LEU A 118 -19.71 4.05 -9.89
CA LEU A 118 -20.96 4.78 -9.99
C LEU A 118 -21.95 4.20 -8.96
N ALA A 119 -22.57 5.04 -8.15
CA ALA A 119 -23.60 4.62 -7.20
C ALA A 119 -24.87 5.41 -7.51
N ILE A 120 -25.92 4.74 -7.97
CA ILE A 120 -27.15 5.41 -8.43
C ILE A 120 -28.23 5.25 -7.37
N ASP A 121 -28.83 6.35 -6.93
CA ASP A 121 -29.80 6.36 -5.83
C ASP A 121 -31.02 5.50 -6.13
N ALA A 122 -31.58 5.62 -7.35
CA ALA A 122 -32.73 4.82 -7.79
C ALA A 122 -32.43 3.32 -7.95
N LEU A 123 -31.15 2.91 -7.92
CA LEU A 123 -30.73 1.51 -7.99
C LEU A 123 -30.11 1.03 -6.67
N ASP A 124 -30.47 1.65 -5.55
CA ASP A 124 -29.96 1.34 -4.21
C ASP A 124 -28.42 1.35 -4.16
N GLY A 125 -27.80 2.30 -4.87
CA GLY A 125 -26.35 2.45 -4.96
C GLY A 125 -25.67 1.51 -5.96
N ALA A 126 -26.41 0.68 -6.70
CA ALA A 126 -25.85 -0.07 -7.81
C ALA A 126 -25.47 0.87 -8.97
N PRO A 127 -24.45 0.55 -9.78
CA PRO A 127 -23.62 -0.66 -9.74
C PRO A 127 -22.58 -0.73 -8.60
N GLY A 128 -22.27 0.38 -7.94
CA GLY A 128 -21.38 0.45 -6.79
C GLY A 128 -20.00 -0.15 -7.08
N VAL A 129 -19.50 -1.01 -6.19
CA VAL A 129 -18.22 -1.74 -6.34
C VAL A 129 -18.17 -2.64 -7.59
N GLN A 130 -19.30 -2.94 -8.22
CA GLN A 130 -19.37 -3.75 -9.44
C GLN A 130 -19.29 -2.93 -10.73
N SER A 131 -19.12 -1.60 -10.64
CA SER A 131 -19.13 -0.68 -11.79
C SER A 131 -18.32 -1.15 -12.99
N ALA A 132 -17.09 -1.64 -12.77
CA ALA A 132 -16.20 -2.07 -13.86
C ALA A 132 -16.64 -3.37 -14.56
N ARG A 133 -17.58 -4.13 -13.97
CA ARG A 133 -18.01 -5.48 -14.38
C ARG A 133 -19.53 -5.66 -14.36
N PHE A 134 -20.28 -4.56 -14.37
CA PHE A 134 -21.72 -4.56 -14.15
C PHE A 134 -22.52 -5.32 -15.21
N CYS A 135 -22.05 -5.32 -16.46
CA CYS A 135 -22.65 -6.10 -17.54
C CYS A 135 -22.50 -7.62 -17.38
N GLY A 136 -21.72 -8.10 -16.42
CA GLY A 136 -21.46 -9.53 -16.17
C GLY A 136 -20.69 -10.25 -17.29
N ALA A 137 -20.42 -9.60 -18.41
CA ALA A 137 -19.93 -10.23 -19.63
C ALA A 137 -18.61 -9.59 -20.10
N ALA A 138 -17.58 -9.69 -19.27
CA ALA A 138 -16.26 -9.11 -19.51
C ALA A 138 -15.28 -10.04 -20.26
N LYS A 139 -15.53 -11.36 -20.24
CA LYS A 139 -14.53 -12.34 -20.69
C LYS A 139 -14.29 -12.23 -22.20
N GLY A 140 -13.02 -12.04 -22.58
CA GLY A 140 -12.57 -11.99 -23.97
C GLY A 140 -12.94 -10.72 -24.73
N ARG A 141 -13.43 -9.68 -24.04
CA ARG A 141 -13.80 -8.41 -24.66
C ARG A 141 -12.80 -7.32 -24.30
N ASP A 142 -12.59 -6.38 -25.22
CA ASP A 142 -11.79 -5.19 -24.95
C ASP A 142 -12.49 -4.27 -23.94
N ARG A 143 -11.71 -3.36 -23.34
CA ARG A 143 -12.21 -2.48 -22.29
C ARG A 143 -13.34 -1.57 -22.77
N ALA A 144 -13.24 -1.00 -23.97
CA ALA A 144 -14.24 -0.09 -24.50
C ALA A 144 -15.58 -0.79 -24.75
N THR A 145 -15.55 -2.05 -25.19
CA THR A 145 -16.75 -2.88 -25.33
C THR A 145 -17.37 -3.18 -23.98
N ILE A 146 -16.58 -3.51 -22.95
CA ILE A 146 -17.07 -3.74 -21.59
C ILE A 146 -17.75 -2.49 -21.04
N ASP A 147 -17.12 -1.32 -21.21
CA ASP A 147 -17.67 -0.04 -20.74
C ASP A 147 -19.00 0.28 -21.42
N ARG A 148 -19.09 0.07 -22.74
CA ARG A 148 -20.36 0.25 -23.48
C ARG A 148 -21.47 -0.65 -22.93
N LEU A 149 -21.15 -1.91 -22.63
CA LEU A 149 -22.11 -2.87 -22.08
C LEU A 149 -22.51 -2.54 -20.63
N ASN A 150 -21.57 -2.07 -19.80
CA ASN A 150 -21.87 -1.61 -18.44
C ASN A 150 -22.86 -0.43 -18.50
N ASN A 151 -22.59 0.55 -19.37
CA ASN A 151 -23.45 1.72 -19.56
C ASN A 151 -24.83 1.31 -20.10
N ALA A 152 -24.87 0.43 -21.11
CA ALA A 152 -26.15 -0.07 -21.64
C ALA A 152 -26.99 -0.75 -20.55
N ARG A 153 -26.37 -1.53 -19.66
CA ARG A 153 -27.07 -2.18 -18.56
C ARG A 153 -27.63 -1.18 -17.54
N VAL A 154 -26.87 -0.12 -17.22
CA VAL A 154 -27.37 0.97 -16.37
C VAL A 154 -28.57 1.66 -17.02
N LEU A 155 -28.48 2.01 -18.31
CA LEU A 155 -29.56 2.67 -19.04
C LEU A 155 -30.82 1.80 -19.12
N GLU A 156 -30.67 0.50 -19.30
CA GLU A 156 -31.78 -0.46 -19.27
C GLU A 156 -32.50 -0.45 -17.91
N LEU A 157 -31.74 -0.50 -16.81
CA LEU A 157 -32.31 -0.48 -15.46
C LEU A 157 -32.98 0.85 -15.10
N LEU A 158 -32.56 1.94 -15.72
CA LEU A 158 -33.13 3.27 -15.52
C LEU A 158 -34.25 3.62 -16.49
N ALA A 159 -34.63 2.73 -17.42
CA ALA A 159 -35.56 3.03 -18.51
C ALA A 159 -36.90 3.62 -18.01
N ASP A 160 -37.44 3.08 -16.93
CA ASP A 160 -38.72 3.50 -16.32
C ASP A 160 -38.56 4.43 -15.11
N VAL A 161 -37.32 4.82 -14.77
CA VAL A 161 -37.04 5.75 -13.66
C VAL A 161 -37.19 7.19 -14.17
N PRO A 162 -38.03 8.06 -13.55
CA PRO A 162 -38.16 9.47 -13.90
C PRO A 162 -36.82 10.21 -13.80
N ASP A 163 -36.59 11.21 -14.67
CA ASP A 163 -35.32 11.93 -14.75
C ASP A 163 -34.91 12.57 -13.40
N GLU A 164 -35.88 13.06 -12.62
CA GLU A 164 -35.63 13.69 -11.32
C GLU A 164 -35.13 12.71 -10.26
N GLN A 165 -35.28 11.39 -10.50
CA GLN A 165 -34.86 10.32 -9.60
C GLN A 165 -33.55 9.65 -10.05
N ARG A 166 -32.92 10.09 -11.15
CA ARG A 166 -31.69 9.51 -11.72
C ARG A 166 -30.40 10.11 -11.12
N THR A 167 -30.40 10.41 -9.83
CA THR A 167 -29.21 10.93 -9.13
C THR A 167 -28.16 9.84 -8.90
N ALA A 168 -26.88 10.22 -8.95
CA ALA A 168 -25.72 9.33 -8.83
C ALA A 168 -24.46 10.05 -8.33
#